data_AF-A0A2L2Y949-F1
#
_entry.id   AF-A0A2L2Y949-F1
#
_cell.length_a   1.000
_cell.length_b   1.000
_cell.length_c   1.000
_cell.angle_alpha   90.00
_cell.angle_beta   90.00
_cell.angle_gamma   90.00
#
_symmetry.space_group_name_H-M   'P 1'
#
loop_
_entity.id
_entity.type
_entity.pdbx_description
1 polymer ?
#
loop_
_entity_poly.entity_id
_entity_poly.type
_entity_poly.pdbx_seq_one_letter_code
_entity_poly.pdbx_strand_id
1 'polypeptide(L)' 'MSVHYRFKSNIGQDTVIFDGLYISVADLKKSIMQQKRIGKSSDFDLQITNAQTKEGEGLKT' A
#
# COMPACT_ATOMS: atom_id res chain seq x y z
N MET A 1 -10.69 2.55 -11.25
CA MET A 1 -9.29 3.04 -11.31
C MET A 1 -8.37 1.98 -10.70
N SER A 2 -7.04 2.11 -10.85
CA SER A 2 -6.09 1.15 -10.29
C SER A 2 -4.90 1.84 -9.60
N VAL A 3 -4.38 1.20 -8.55
CA VAL A 3 -3.08 1.53 -7.96
C VAL A 3 -2.14 0.36 -8.18
N HIS A 4 -1.02 0.62 -8.87
CA HIS A 4 0.07 -0.33 -8.99
C HIS A 4 1.03 -0.13 -7.82
N TYR A 5 1.37 -1.22 -7.12
CA TYR A 5 2.27 -1.18 -5.98
C TYR A 5 3.26 -2.35 -6.02
N ARG A 6 4.36 -2.20 -5.28
CA ARG A 6 5.31 -3.28 -5.03
C ARG A 6 5.87 -3.16 -3.61
N PHE A 7 6.18 -4.28 -2.98
CA PHE A 7 6.93 -4.26 -1.72
C PHE A 7 8.41 -4.00 -2.00
N LYS A 8 9.09 -3.29 -1.11
CA LYS A 8 10.53 -3.03 -1.24
C LYS A 8 11.36 -4.32 -1.32
N SER A 9 10.93 -5.36 -0.62
CA SER A 9 11.57 -6.68 -0.58
C SER A 9 11.19 -7.59 -1.76
N ASN A 10 10.29 -7.17 -2.66
CA ASN A 10 9.81 -7.98 -3.77
C ASN A 10 10.04 -7.26 -5.11
N ILE A 11 10.38 -8.04 -6.13
CA ILE A 11 10.50 -7.58 -7.52
C ILE A 11 9.12 -7.54 -8.20
N GLY A 12 8.19 -8.39 -7.76
CA GLY A 12 6.82 -8.44 -8.26
C GLY A 12 6.02 -7.19 -7.95
N GLN A 13 5.21 -6.78 -8.93
CA GLN A 13 4.21 -5.73 -8.79
C GLN A 13 2.81 -6.35 -8.68
N ASP A 14 1.97 -5.70 -7.91
CA ASP A 14 0.58 -6.05 -7.72
C ASP A 14 -0.29 -4.82 -8.02
N THR A 15 -1.60 -5.05 -8.18
CA THR A 15 -2.56 -4.00 -8.49
C THR A 15 -3.76 -4.09 -7.58
N VAL A 16 -4.15 -2.95 -6.99
CA VAL A 16 -5.44 -2.78 -6.32
C VAL A 16 -6.39 -2.10 -7.30
N ILE A 17 -7.54 -2.73 -7.55
CA ILE A 17 -8.64 -2.14 -8.31
C ILE A 17 -9.63 -1.52 -7.31
N PHE A 18 -10.07 -0.30 -7.59
CA PHE A 18 -11.01 0.41 -6.74
C PHE A 18 -11.93 1.31 -7.56
N ASP A 19 -13.11 1.59 -7.00
CA ASP A 19 -14.11 2.49 -7.59
C ASP A 19 -13.88 3.93 -7.14
N GLY A 20 -14.19 4.88 -8.03
CA GLY A 20 -14.00 6.31 -7.78
C GLY A 20 -12.68 6.87 -8.34
N LEU A 21 -12.46 8.16 -8.09
CA LEU A 21 -11.30 8.92 -8.61
C LEU A 21 -10.06 8.80 -7.72
N TYR A 22 -10.27 8.61 -6.41
CA TYR A 22 -9.20 8.50 -5.41
C TYR A 22 -9.53 7.42 -4.39
N ILE A 23 -8.49 6.87 -3.78
CA ILE A 23 -8.57 5.92 -2.66
C ILE A 23 -7.84 6.51 -1.46
N SER A 24 -8.40 6.33 -0.26
CA SER A 24 -7.71 6.75 0.96
C SER A 24 -6.50 5.86 1.22
N VAL A 25 -5.47 6.40 1.87
CA VAL A 25 -4.29 5.61 2.28
C VAL A 25 -4.69 4.44 3.18
N ALA A 26 -5.67 4.65 4.07
CA ALA A 26 -6.17 3.61 4.97
C ALA A 26 -6.82 2.44 4.22
N ASP A 27 -7.69 2.73 3.24
CA ASP A 27 -8.36 1.71 2.43
C ASP A 27 -7.38 0.99 1.50
N LEU A 28 -6.40 1.72 0.96
CA LEU A 28 -5.32 1.13 0.18
C LEU A 28 -4.50 0.14 1.03
N LYS A 29 -4.08 0.54 2.24
CA LYS A 29 -3.37 -0.35 3.16
C LYS A 29 -4.22 -1.59 3.48
N LYS A 30 -5.51 -1.42 3.79
CA LYS A 30 -6.44 -2.51 4.08
C LYS A 30 -6.57 -3.50 2.92
N SER A 31 -6.69 -2.98 1.69
CA SER A 31 -6.80 -3.78 0.47
C SER A 31 -5.53 -4.61 0.23
N ILE A 32 -4.35 -4.01 0.39
CA ILE A 32 -3.06 -4.69 0.27
C ILE A 32 -2.92 -5.80 1.32
N MET A 33 -3.22 -5.49 2.59
CA MET A 33 -3.14 -6.47 3.68
C MET A 33 -4.07 -7.67 3.44
N GLN A 34 -5.30 -7.42 2.97
CA GLN A 34 -6.24 -8.48 2.61
C GLN A 34 -5.74 -9.33 1.44
N GLN A 35 -5.26 -8.70 0.35
CA GLN A 35 -4.75 -9.38 -0.84
C GLN A 35 -3.54 -10.28 -0.52
N LYS A 36 -2.67 -9.83 0.39
CA LYS A 36 -1.45 -10.55 0.78
C LYS A 36 -1.63 -11.45 2.00
N ARG A 37 -2.84 -11.54 2.53
CA ARG A 37 -3.18 -12.33 3.74
C ARG A 37 -2.27 -11.98 4.92
N ILE A 38 -1.90 -10.70 5.04
CA ILE A 38 -1.13 -10.20 6.18
C ILE A 38 -2.12 -10.12 7.36
N GLY A 39 -1.84 -10.91 8.40
CA GLY A 39 -2.69 -11.00 9.58
C GLY A 39 -2.80 -9.67 10.32
N LYS A 40 -3.89 -9.49 11.07
CA LYS A 40 -4.10 -8.34 11.96
C LYS A 40 -3.26 -8.52 13.23
N SER A 41 -1.94 -8.43 13.15
CA SER A 41 -1.11 -8.28 14.35
C SER A 41 -0.95 -6.80 14.66
N SER A 42 -1.00 -6.42 15.94
CA SER A 42 -0.76 -5.06 16.43
C SER A 42 0.66 -4.54 16.15
N ASP A 43 1.55 -5.42 15.70
CA ASP A 43 2.98 -5.17 15.56
C ASP A 43 3.41 -4.75 14.14
N PHE A 44 2.47 -4.65 13.20
CA PHE A 44 2.77 -4.34 11.80
C PHE A 44 2.05 -3.08 11.33
N ASP A 45 2.83 -2.10 10.86
CA ASP A 45 2.32 -0.97 10.07
C ASP A 45 2.86 -1.03 8.64
N LEU A 46 1.96 -0.92 7.68
CA LEU A 46 2.31 -0.81 6.27
C LEU A 46 2.60 0.64 5.94
N GLN A 47 3.87 1.01 5.80
CA GLN A 47 4.22 2.35 5.30
C GLN A 47 4.07 2.42 3.78
N ILE A 48 3.51 3.52 3.28
CA ILE A 48 3.29 3.76 1.85
C ILE A 48 4.16 4.95 1.43
N THR A 49 4.88 4.76 0.33
CA THR A 49 5.65 5.82 -0.34
C THR A 49 5.22 5.89 -1.79
N ASN A 50 5.00 7.11 -2.30
CA ASN A 50 4.72 7.32 -3.70
C ASN A 50 5.99 7.03 -4.54
N ALA A 51 5.90 6.12 -5.51
CA ALA A 51 7.05 5.69 -6.29
C ALA A 51 7.64 6.81 -7.19
N GLN A 52 6.79 7.73 -7.65
CA GLN A 52 7.14 8.81 -8.58
C GLN A 52 7.66 10.04 -7.84
N THR A 53 6.94 10.49 -6.81
CA THR A 53 7.25 11.74 -6.09
C THR A 53 8.10 11.55 -4.85
N LYS A 54 8.26 10.30 -4.38
CA LYS A 54 8.91 9.94 -3.10
C LYS A 54 8.20 10.47 -1.86
N GLU A 55 6.98 10.96 -2.00
CA GLU A 55 6.17 11.37 -0.86
C GLU A 55 5.95 10.18 0.10
N GLY A 56 6.10 10.42 1.39
CA GLY A 56 6.03 9.39 2.43
C GLY A 56 7.34 8.64 2.70
N GLU A 57 8.41 8.90 1.93
CA GLU A 57 9.74 8.37 2.22
C GLU A 57 10.33 9.07 3.46
N GLY A 58 10.73 8.30 4.48
CA GLY A 58 11.42 8.83 5.66
C GLY A 58 10.51 9.42 6.76
N LEU A 59 9.18 9.36 6.60
CA LEU A 59 8.26 9.70 7.70
C LEU A 59 8.37 8.62 8.80
N LYS A 60 9.02 8.99 9.91
CA LYS A 60 9.00 8.22 11.15
C LYS A 60 7.73 8.60 11.91
N THR A 61 6.71 7.77 11.84
CA THR A 61 5.56 7.80 12.76
C THR A 61 5.80 6.87 13.92
#